data_AF-A0AAD7H3A3-F1
#
_entry.id   AF-A0AAD7H3A3-F1
#
_cell.length_a   1.000
_cell.length_b   1.000
_cell.length_c   1.000
_cell.angle_alpha   90.00
_cell.angle_beta   90.00
_cell.angle_gamma   90.00
#
_symmetry.space_group_name_H-M   'P 1'
#
loop_
_entity.id
_entity.type
_entity.pdbx_description
1 polymer ?
#
loop_
_entity_poly.entity_id
_entity_poly.type
_entity_poly.pdbx_seq_one_letter_code
_entity_poly.pdbx_strand_id
1 'polypeptide(L)' 'MSYHVALSRGITAEGTIIVQGLHVSKITSGISGYLRQELRELEILDEITRFRCEGLLPPSVTCLYRRLLIRLFYA' A
#
# COMPACT_ATOMS: atom_id res chain seq x y z
N MET A 1 -1.69 12.28 -8.64
CA MET A 1 -0.98 10.98 -8.76
C MET A 1 0.43 11.26 -9.27
N SER A 2 1.40 11.48 -8.38
CA SER A 2 2.50 12.41 -8.72
C SER A 2 3.93 11.89 -8.72
N TYR A 3 4.40 11.00 -7.85
CA TYR A 3 5.78 10.47 -7.98
C TYR A 3 5.88 9.01 -7.54
N HIS A 4 5.24 8.65 -6.42
CA HIS A 4 5.25 7.30 -5.89
C HIS A 4 4.78 6.23 -6.91
N VAL A 5 3.66 6.47 -7.60
CA VAL A 5 3.11 5.51 -8.58
C VAL A 5 4.01 5.35 -9.80
N ALA A 6 4.67 6.43 -10.24
CA ALA A 6 5.59 6.36 -11.37
C ALA A 6 6.87 5.60 -10.98
N LEU A 7 7.41 5.89 -9.79
CA LEU A 7 8.61 5.24 -9.27
C LEU A 7 8.36 3.77 -8.94
N SER A 8 7.18 3.40 -8.43
CA SER A 8 6.84 2.01 -8.11
C SER A 8 6.63 1.13 -9.36
N ARG A 9 6.64 1.72 -10.57
CA ARG A 9 6.67 0.98 -11.85
C ARG A 9 8.09 0.77 -12.38
N GLY A 10 9.07 1.48 -11.83
CA GLY A 10 10.48 1.25 -12.11
C GLY A 10 10.94 -0.07 -11.48
N ILE A 11 11.71 -0.85 -12.23
CA ILE A 11 12.23 -2.14 -11.77
C ILE A 11 13.52 -1.96 -10.97
N THR A 12 14.37 -1.01 -11.39
CA THR A 12 15.63 -0.66 -10.71
C THR A 12 15.88 0.85 -10.82
N ALA A 13 16.70 1.40 -9.91
CA ALA A 13 17.10 2.80 -9.97
C ALA A 13 17.87 3.13 -11.27
N GLU A 14 18.75 2.22 -11.69
CA GLU A 14 19.52 2.35 -12.94
C GLU A 14 18.62 2.32 -14.19
N GLY A 15 17.54 1.53 -14.15
CA GLY A 15 16.57 1.42 -15.24
C GLY A 15 15.47 2.49 -15.24
N THR A 16 15.51 3.46 -14.32
CA THR A 16 14.45 4.47 -14.17
C THR A 16 14.97 5.86 -14.52
N ILE A 17 14.39 6.47 -15.56
CA ILE A 17 14.78 7.82 -16.03
C ILE A 17 13.77 8.87 -15.55
N ILE A 18 14.27 9.96 -14.97
CA ILE A 18 13.47 11.11 -14.56
C ILE A 18 13.57 12.18 -15.64
N VAL A 19 12.49 12.36 -16.42
CA VAL A 19 12.45 13.29 -17.56
C VAL A 19 12.35 14.76 -17.13
N GLN A 20 11.64 15.03 -16.04
CA GLN A 20 11.52 16.36 -15.42
C GLN A 20 11.90 16.25 -13.96
N GLY A 21 12.65 17.24 -13.46
CA GLY A 21 13.12 17.27 -12.07
C GLY A 21 12.01 17.04 -11.05
N LEU A 22 12.36 16.43 -9.91
CA LEU A 22 11.44 16.17 -8.83
C LEU A 22 11.20 17.45 -8.02
N HIS A 23 9.94 17.83 -7.83
CA HIS A 23 9.60 18.85 -6.85
C HIS A 23 9.71 18.25 -5.45
N VAL A 24 10.78 18.62 -4.73
CA VAL A 24 11.04 18.17 -3.35
C VAL A 24 9.81 18.37 -2.48
N SER A 25 9.10 19.50 -2.60
CA SER A 25 7.86 19.76 -1.87
C SER A 25 6.79 18.67 -2.09
N LYS A 26 6.60 18.15 -3.30
CA LYS A 26 5.62 17.07 -3.55
C LYS A 26 6.04 15.72 -2.97
N ILE A 27 7.30 15.57 -2.57
CA ILE A 27 7.85 14.37 -1.92
C ILE A 27 7.86 14.56 -0.40
N THR A 28 8.19 15.76 0.09
CA THR A 28 8.44 16.05 1.51
C THR A 28 7.30 16.76 2.23
N SER A 29 6.33 17.39 1.54
CA SER A 29 5.24 18.15 2.16
C SER A 29 4.15 17.30 2.82
N GLY A 30 4.46 16.03 3.11
CA GLY A 30 3.55 15.09 3.71
C GLY A 30 2.45 14.59 2.76
N ILE A 31 2.02 13.36 3.02
CA ILE A 31 0.89 12.74 2.32
C ILE A 31 -0.42 13.17 2.99
N SER A 32 -1.52 13.33 2.25
CA SER A 32 -2.83 13.64 2.83
C SER A 32 -3.26 12.55 3.83
N GLY A 33 -4.00 12.90 4.88
CA GLY A 33 -4.43 11.93 5.90
C GLY A 33 -5.19 10.75 5.31
N TYR A 34 -6.07 11.02 4.34
CA TYR A 34 -6.79 10.00 3.58
C TYR A 34 -5.84 9.04 2.84
N LEU A 35 -4.83 9.55 2.13
CA LEU A 35 -3.92 8.69 1.38
C LEU A 35 -2.99 7.88 2.30
N ARG A 36 -2.62 8.41 3.48
CA ARG A 36 -1.90 7.60 4.50
C ARG A 36 -2.76 6.46 5.01
N GLN A 37 -4.06 6.70 5.21
CA GLN A 37 -4.99 5.65 5.62
C GLN A 37 -5.11 4.57 4.56
N GLU A 38 -5.30 4.94 3.28
CA GLU A 38 -5.38 3.95 2.20
C GLU A 38 -4.07 3.13 2.08
N LEU A 39 -2.89 3.77 2.19
CA LEU A 39 -1.62 3.05 2.17
C LEU A 39 -1.47 2.07 3.34
N ARG A 40 -1.80 2.49 4.57
CA ARG A 40 -1.79 1.61 5.74
C ARG A 40 -2.75 0.43 5.57
N GLU A 41 -3.95 0.69 5.05
CA GLU A 41 -4.95 -0.36 4.81
C GLU A 41 -4.48 -1.36 3.73
N LEU A 42 -3.69 -0.93 2.74
CA LEU A 42 -3.05 -1.82 1.78
C LEU A 42 -1.96 -2.70 2.42
N GLU A 43 -1.13 -2.16 3.30
CA GLU A 43 -0.12 -2.95 4.05
C GLU A 43 -0.78 -4.07 4.87
N ILE A 44 -1.87 -3.76 5.56
CA ILE A 44 -2.63 -4.75 6.34
C ILE A 44 -3.24 -5.83 5.44
N LEU A 45 -3.77 -5.45 4.27
CA LEU A 45 -4.28 -6.42 3.31
C LEU A 45 -3.19 -7.37 2.78
N ASP A 46 -1.96 -6.87 2.63
CA ASP A 46 -0.83 -7.67 2.22
C ASP A 46 -0.44 -8.69 3.30
N GLU A 47 -0.43 -8.27 4.58
CA GLU A 47 -0.25 -9.18 5.72
C GLU A 47 -1.34 -10.27 5.79
N ILE A 48 -2.61 -9.90 5.61
CA ILE A 48 -3.72 -10.88 5.57
C ILE A 48 -3.52 -11.87 4.42
N THR A 49 -3.09 -11.38 3.26
CA THR A 49 -2.82 -12.23 2.09
C THR A 49 -1.67 -13.19 2.38
N ARG A 50 -0.59 -12.70 2.98
CA ARG A 50 0.54 -13.51 3.42
C ARG A 50 0.10 -14.61 4.41
N PHE A 51 -0.65 -14.26 5.45
CA PHE A 51 -1.16 -15.25 6.42
C PHE A 51 -2.08 -16.28 5.78
N ARG A 52 -2.85 -15.89 4.77
CA ARG A 52 -3.69 -16.81 4.00
C ARG A 52 -2.84 -17.79 3.19
N CYS A 53 -1.77 -17.31 2.54
CA CYS A 53 -0.84 -18.16 1.82
C CYS A 53 -0.06 -19.11 2.75
N GLU A 54 0.29 -18.65 3.94
CA GLU A 54 0.96 -19.45 4.97
C GLU A 54 0.00 -20.40 5.72
N GLY A 55 -1.32 -20.29 5.49
CA GLY A 55 -2.34 -21.09 6.17
C GLY A 55 -2.54 -20.74 7.65
N LEU A 56 -2.02 -19.59 8.09
CA LEU A 56 -2.09 -19.10 9.47
C LEU A 56 -3.32 -18.23 9.74
N LEU A 57 -4.03 -17.81 8.70
CA LEU A 57 -5.22 -16.98 8.83
C LEU A 57 -6.42 -17.82 9.31
N PRO A 58 -7.10 -17.44 10.41
CA PRO A 58 -8.31 -18.12 10.85
C PRO A 58 -9.40 -18.09 9.77
N PRO A 59 -10.18 -19.18 9.59
CA PRO A 59 -11.25 -19.23 8.58
C PRO A 59 -12.39 -18.25 8.85
N SER A 60 -12.50 -17.70 10.07
CA SER A 60 -13.43 -16.63 10.42
C SER A 60 -13.07 -15.28 9.78
N VAL A 61 -11.81 -15.07 9.37
CA VAL A 61 -11.34 -13.81 8.78
C VAL A 61 -11.52 -13.83 7.26
N THR A 62 -12.77 -13.83 6.82
CA THR A 62 -13.16 -13.79 5.41
C THR A 62 -14.30 -12.81 5.16
N CYS A 63 -14.12 -11.87 4.23
CA CYS A 63 -15.16 -10.93 3.80
C CYS A 63 -14.84 -10.38 2.40
N LEU A 64 -15.87 -10.00 1.65
CA LEU A 64 -15.73 -9.33 0.35
C LEU A 64 -15.29 -7.87 0.46
N TYR A 65 -15.59 -7.22 1.59
CA TYR A 65 -15.34 -5.80 1.77
C TYR A 65 -14.06 -5.56 2.57
N ARG A 66 -13.15 -4.76 2.00
CA ARG A 66 -11.87 -4.38 2.61
C ARG A 66 -12.00 -3.94 4.07
N ARG A 67 -12.93 -3.00 4.35
CA ARG A 67 -13.12 -2.46 5.70
C ARG A 67 -13.54 -3.52 6.72
N LEU A 68 -14.41 -4.45 6.33
CA LEU A 68 -14.86 -5.52 7.22
C LEU A 68 -13.77 -6.58 7.42
N LEU A 69 -13.04 -6.92 6.36
CA LEU A 69 -11.90 -7.84 6.44
C LEU A 69 -10.83 -7.32 7.41
N ILE A 70 -10.45 -6.05 7.30
CA ILE A 70 -9.48 -5.42 8.21
C ILE A 70 -10.00 -5.42 9.66
N ARG A 71 -11.29 -5.13 9.87
CA ARG A 71 -11.89 -5.20 11.21
C ARG A 71 -11.85 -6.61 11.81
N LEU A 72 -12.15 -7.63 11.00
CA LEU A 72 -12.11 -9.03 11.44
C LEU A 72 -10.69 -9.51 11.75
N PHE A 73 -9.68 -8.94 11.10
CA PHE A 73 -8.28 -9.29 11.35
C PHE A 73 -7.76 -8.75 12.70
N TYR A 74 -8.27 -7.60 13.15
CA TYR A 74 -7.95 -7.01 14.45
C TYR A 74 -8.91 -7.41 15.58
N ALA A 75 -9.93 -8.22 15.29
CA ALA A 75 -10.91 -8.71 16.26
C ALA A 75 -10.41 -9.97 16.95
#